data_AF-A0A7W2UDC1-F1
#
_entry.id   AF-A0A7W2UDC1-F1
#
_cell.length_a   1.000
_cell.length_b   1.000
_cell.length_c   1.000
_cell.angle_alpha   90.00
_cell.angle_beta   90.00
_cell.angle_gamma   90.00
#
_symmetry.space_group_name_H-M   'P 1'
#
loop_
_entity.id
_entity.type
_entity.pdbx_description
1 polymer ?
#
loop_
_entity_poly.entity_id
_entity_poly.type
_entity_poly.pdbx_seq_one_letter_code
_entity_poly.pdbx_strand_id
1 'polypeptide(L)'
;MRRHELTDHERELLAPLIPRAVTGRPRAEDPKIINGMVYKIRMGISWRDLPTRYGPWKTVYTRFRRYALDGVCTRALQQIQAQADEAGDIDWLVQIDSTIVRAHQHAASTILITPGQRHDNVCAPPLLERIRVPRTGLGRPRCRPDRVIADTAYSSRGFRAYLAAAASHTIPEKTDQQRHRLGRGRHGGRPPEFDRETYRRRNTVERCFNRLKGFCGLATRYNKTAVSYEAAVTLASFLLWARSV
;
A
#
# COMPACT_ATOMS: atom_id res chain seq x y z
N MET A 1 -7.02 -13.55 23.45
CA MET A 1 -6.84 -13.22 22.01
C MET A 1 -5.65 -14.01 21.45
N ARG A 2 -5.76 -14.66 20.29
CA ARG A 2 -4.65 -15.44 19.70
C ARG A 2 -3.72 -14.53 18.87
N ARG A 3 -2.42 -14.84 18.85
CA ARG A 3 -1.34 -14.02 18.26
C ARG A 3 -1.55 -13.57 16.81
N HIS A 4 -2.33 -14.32 16.02
CA HIS A 4 -2.49 -14.11 14.57
C HIS A 4 -3.93 -13.81 14.15
N GLU A 5 -4.78 -13.45 15.09
CA GLU A 5 -6.20 -13.10 14.85
C GLU A 5 -6.40 -11.59 14.98
N LEU A 6 -7.56 -11.12 14.51
CA LEU A 6 -7.93 -9.73 14.68
C LEU A 6 -8.11 -9.37 16.15
N THR A 7 -7.76 -8.14 16.51
CA THR A 7 -8.20 -7.50 17.76
C THR A 7 -9.68 -7.12 17.69
N ASP A 8 -10.29 -6.80 18.83
CA ASP A 8 -11.70 -6.36 18.84
C ASP A 8 -11.86 -5.01 18.11
N HIS A 9 -10.91 -4.10 18.28
CA HIS A 9 -10.86 -2.84 17.54
C HIS A 9 -10.70 -3.05 16.02
N GLU A 10 -9.77 -3.92 15.59
CA GLU A 10 -9.61 -4.25 14.16
C GLU A 10 -10.89 -4.88 13.58
N ARG A 11 -11.62 -5.67 14.37
CA ARG A 11 -12.92 -6.25 13.99
C ARG A 11 -13.99 -5.18 13.82
N GLU A 12 -14.10 -4.26 14.77
CA GLU A 12 -15.10 -3.20 14.77
C GLU A 12 -14.94 -2.29 13.55
N LEU A 13 -13.70 -1.90 13.23
CA LEU A 13 -13.40 -1.10 12.03
C LEU A 13 -13.76 -1.81 10.72
N LEU A 14 -13.58 -3.13 10.65
CA LEU A 14 -13.85 -3.89 9.44
C LEU A 14 -15.33 -4.24 9.29
N ALA A 15 -16.05 -4.45 10.39
CA ALA A 15 -17.44 -4.91 10.42
C ALA A 15 -18.41 -4.20 9.46
N PRO A 16 -18.45 -2.85 9.36
CA PRO A 16 -19.39 -2.15 8.48
C PRO A 16 -19.13 -2.40 6.98
N LEU A 17 -17.93 -2.83 6.62
CA LEU A 17 -17.51 -3.00 5.23
C LEU A 17 -17.73 -4.41 4.69
N ILE A 18 -18.05 -5.34 5.58
CA ILE A 18 -18.29 -6.74 5.27
C ILE A 18 -19.65 -6.85 4.57
N PRO A 19 -19.71 -7.29 3.30
CA PRO A 19 -20.97 -7.48 2.60
C PRO A 19 -21.87 -8.47 3.35
N ARG A 20 -23.11 -8.08 3.65
CA ARG A 20 -24.10 -8.93 4.31
C ARG A 20 -24.81 -9.86 3.32
N ALA A 21 -25.39 -10.95 3.83
CA ALA A 21 -26.28 -11.80 3.06
C ALA A 21 -27.62 -11.09 2.90
N VAL A 22 -27.98 -10.77 1.65
CA VAL A 22 -29.31 -10.23 1.36
C VAL A 22 -30.32 -11.38 1.23
N THR A 23 -29.90 -12.52 0.68
CA THR A 23 -30.75 -13.70 0.47
C THR A 23 -29.96 -15.01 0.65
N GLY A 24 -30.69 -16.11 0.91
CA GLY A 24 -30.15 -17.48 0.95
C GLY A 24 -29.78 -18.00 2.34
N ARG A 25 -29.15 -19.20 2.37
CA ARG A 25 -28.74 -19.87 3.61
C ARG A 25 -27.80 -18.98 4.43
N PRO A 26 -27.95 -18.93 5.78
CA PRO A 26 -27.03 -18.21 6.65
C PRO A 26 -25.57 -18.57 6.35
N ARG A 27 -24.74 -17.53 6.22
CA ARG A 27 -23.33 -17.67 5.90
C ARG A 27 -22.56 -18.11 7.15
N ALA A 28 -21.40 -18.74 6.95
CA ALA A 28 -20.47 -19.00 8.06
C ALA A 28 -20.08 -17.69 8.75
N GLU A 29 -19.89 -17.74 10.06
CA GLU A 29 -19.56 -16.59 10.91
C GLU A 29 -18.39 -15.76 10.37
N ASP A 30 -18.67 -14.48 10.15
CA ASP A 30 -17.75 -13.54 9.51
C ASP A 30 -16.43 -13.36 10.28
N PRO A 31 -16.42 -13.21 11.62
CA PRO A 31 -15.19 -13.08 12.39
C PRO A 31 -14.26 -14.29 12.22
N LYS A 32 -14.83 -15.51 12.22
CA LYS A 32 -14.09 -16.76 12.06
C LYS A 32 -13.43 -16.86 10.69
N ILE A 33 -14.18 -16.53 9.64
CA ILE A 33 -13.64 -16.58 8.27
C ILE A 33 -12.56 -15.50 8.06
N ILE A 34 -12.79 -14.28 8.54
CA ILE A 34 -11.80 -13.20 8.41
C ILE A 34 -10.52 -13.52 9.18
N ASN A 35 -10.62 -14.03 10.40
CA ASN A 35 -9.46 -14.51 11.14
C ASN A 35 -8.67 -15.57 10.36
N GLY A 36 -9.35 -16.44 9.61
CA GLY A 36 -8.70 -17.37 8.69
C GLY A 36 -7.93 -16.68 7.55
N MET A 37 -8.49 -15.62 6.96
CA MET A 37 -7.81 -14.81 5.95
C MET A 37 -6.56 -14.13 6.52
N VAL A 38 -6.68 -13.51 7.69
CA VAL A 38 -5.58 -12.81 8.38
C VAL A 38 -4.48 -13.79 8.76
N TYR A 39 -4.85 -14.96 9.28
CA TYR A 39 -3.90 -16.03 9.61
C TYR A 39 -3.12 -16.47 8.37
N LYS A 40 -3.80 -16.71 7.24
CA LYS A 40 -3.17 -17.07 5.97
C LYS A 40 -2.15 -16.03 5.50
N ILE A 41 -2.47 -14.74 5.63
CA ILE A 41 -1.59 -13.65 5.20
C ILE A 41 -0.42 -13.48 6.17
N ARG A 42 -0.64 -13.58 7.48
CA ARG A 42 0.43 -13.48 8.49
C ARG A 42 1.41 -14.64 8.41
N MET A 43 0.92 -15.88 8.32
CA MET A 43 1.75 -17.08 8.40
C MET A 43 2.28 -17.55 7.06
N GLY A 44 1.64 -17.18 5.96
CA GLY A 44 2.07 -17.58 4.62
C GLY A 44 1.92 -19.06 4.29
N ILE A 45 1.13 -19.82 5.06
CA ILE A 45 0.80 -21.23 4.80
C ILE A 45 0.03 -21.44 3.48
N SER A 46 -0.12 -22.66 2.97
CA SER A 46 -1.09 -22.90 1.88
C SER A 46 -2.53 -22.67 2.36
N TRP A 47 -3.46 -22.36 1.45
CA TRP A 47 -4.89 -22.35 1.81
C TRP A 47 -5.35 -23.70 2.34
N ARG A 48 -4.83 -24.81 1.80
CA ARG A 48 -5.20 -26.17 2.21
C ARG A 48 -4.79 -26.51 3.63
N ASP A 49 -3.75 -25.84 4.14
CA ASP A 49 -3.19 -26.07 5.47
C ASP A 49 -3.82 -25.13 6.52
N LEU A 50 -4.88 -24.41 6.15
CA LEU A 50 -5.56 -23.49 7.05
C LEU A 50 -6.11 -24.28 8.25
N PRO A 51 -5.85 -23.86 9.49
CA PRO A 51 -6.35 -24.55 10.66
C PRO A 51 -7.88 -24.70 10.64
N THR A 52 -8.36 -25.91 10.91
CA THR A 52 -9.78 -26.30 10.85
C THR A 52 -10.69 -25.43 11.72
N ARG A 53 -10.15 -24.81 12.77
CA ARG A 53 -10.84 -23.82 13.62
C ARG A 53 -11.42 -22.63 12.85
N TYR A 54 -10.88 -22.28 11.68
CA TYR A 54 -11.41 -21.21 10.81
C TYR A 54 -12.49 -21.71 9.84
N GLY A 55 -12.84 -23.00 9.93
CA GLY A 55 -13.78 -23.65 9.03
C GLY A 55 -13.10 -24.18 7.76
N PRO A 56 -13.90 -24.67 6.79
CA PRO A 56 -13.38 -25.24 5.56
C PRO A 56 -12.57 -24.21 4.77
N TRP A 57 -11.34 -24.55 4.39
CA TRP A 57 -10.45 -23.63 3.68
C TRP A 57 -11.07 -23.10 2.37
N LYS A 58 -11.88 -23.92 1.67
CA LYS A 58 -12.59 -23.53 0.45
C LYS A 58 -13.51 -22.34 0.69
N THR A 59 -14.20 -22.32 1.83
CA THR A 59 -15.09 -21.22 2.24
C THR A 59 -14.29 -19.95 2.48
N VAL A 60 -13.19 -20.03 3.23
CA VAL A 60 -12.32 -18.88 3.51
C VAL A 60 -11.72 -18.32 2.23
N TYR A 61 -11.16 -19.18 1.37
CA TYR A 61 -10.60 -18.78 0.08
C TYR A 61 -11.63 -18.12 -0.83
N THR A 62 -12.82 -18.73 -0.96
CA THR A 62 -13.87 -18.21 -1.84
C THR A 62 -14.35 -16.84 -1.37
N ARG A 63 -14.49 -16.68 -0.05
CA ARG A 63 -14.88 -15.40 0.56
C ARG A 63 -13.81 -14.34 0.39
N PHE A 64 -12.53 -14.69 0.60
CA PHE A 64 -11.42 -13.78 0.36
C PHE A 64 -11.37 -13.33 -1.11
N ARG A 65 -11.56 -14.26 -2.05
CA ARG A 65 -11.60 -13.94 -3.48
C ARG A 65 -12.77 -13.00 -3.83
N ARG A 66 -13.95 -13.20 -3.25
CA ARG A 66 -15.08 -12.27 -3.41
C ARG A 66 -14.75 -10.89 -2.86
N TYR A 67 -14.18 -10.81 -1.65
CA TYR A 67 -13.78 -9.54 -1.05
C TYR A 67 -12.71 -8.80 -1.84
N ALA A 68 -11.80 -9.54 -2.47
CA ALA A 68 -10.80 -8.99 -3.37
C ALA A 68 -11.44 -8.38 -4.63
N LEU A 69 -12.41 -9.08 -5.23
CA LEU A 69 -13.14 -8.60 -6.42
C LEU A 69 -14.10 -7.45 -6.10
N ASP A 70 -14.78 -7.51 -4.96
CA ASP A 70 -15.75 -6.52 -4.51
C ASP A 70 -15.07 -5.27 -3.93
N GLY A 71 -13.73 -5.23 -3.81
CA GLY A 71 -12.98 -4.10 -3.29
C GLY A 71 -13.16 -3.83 -1.79
N VAL A 72 -13.55 -4.84 -1.00
CA VAL A 72 -13.79 -4.70 0.46
C VAL A 72 -12.52 -4.24 1.18
N CYS A 73 -11.37 -4.82 0.85
CA CYS A 73 -10.09 -4.44 1.47
C CYS A 73 -9.72 -2.99 1.12
N THR A 74 -9.97 -2.56 -0.11
CA THR A 74 -9.71 -1.19 -0.57
C THR A 74 -10.55 -0.18 0.18
N ARG A 75 -11.86 -0.44 0.35
CA ARG A 75 -12.73 0.43 1.15
C ARG A 75 -12.29 0.49 2.62
N ALA A 76 -11.81 -0.62 3.18
CA ALA A 76 -11.29 -0.64 4.56
C ALA A 76 -10.07 0.25 4.74
N LEU A 77 -9.11 0.14 3.81
CA LEU A 77 -7.95 1.02 3.83
C LEU A 77 -8.33 2.50 3.62
N GLN A 78 -9.25 2.79 2.70
CA GLN A 78 -9.71 4.15 2.45
C GLN A 78 -10.44 4.77 3.64
N GLN A 79 -11.25 4.00 4.36
CA GLN A 79 -11.96 4.48 5.53
C GLN A 79 -10.99 4.89 6.65
N ILE A 80 -9.99 4.04 6.94
CA ILE A 80 -9.01 4.38 7.99
C ILE A 80 -8.09 5.52 7.58
N GLN A 81 -7.76 5.64 6.28
CA GLN A 81 -7.03 6.80 5.76
C GLN A 81 -7.84 8.09 5.87
N ALA A 82 -9.16 8.04 5.64
CA ALA A 82 -10.03 9.21 5.80
C ALA A 82 -10.09 9.68 7.26
N GLN A 83 -10.20 8.75 8.21
CA GLN A 83 -10.19 9.05 9.63
C GLN A 83 -8.85 9.67 10.06
N ALA A 84 -7.74 9.10 9.59
CA ALA A 84 -6.40 9.63 9.88
C ALA A 84 -6.14 11.01 9.23
N ASP A 85 -6.65 11.24 8.02
CA ASP A 85 -6.57 12.55 7.36
C ASP A 85 -7.38 13.62 8.12
N GLU A 86 -8.56 13.27 8.62
CA GLU A 86 -9.37 14.16 9.46
C GLU A 86 -8.69 14.46 10.80
N ALA A 87 -8.06 13.46 11.42
CA ALA A 87 -7.29 13.61 12.65
C ALA A 87 -5.98 14.42 12.47
N GLY A 88 -5.56 14.67 11.23
CA GLY A 88 -4.29 15.35 10.93
C GLY A 88 -3.06 14.44 11.03
N ASP A 89 -3.26 13.12 11.11
CA ASP A 89 -2.19 12.11 11.24
C ASP A 89 -1.54 11.77 9.89
N ILE A 90 -2.05 12.31 8.78
CA ILE A 90 -1.46 12.19 7.44
C ILE A 90 -0.77 13.52 7.07
N ASP A 91 0.56 13.49 7.02
CA ASP A 91 1.41 14.65 6.72
C ASP A 91 1.56 14.97 5.21
N TRP A 92 0.80 14.30 4.34
CA TRP A 92 0.76 14.46 2.87
C TRP A 92 2.13 14.49 2.17
N LEU A 93 3.16 14.01 2.86
CA LEU A 93 4.47 13.68 2.33
C LEU A 93 4.43 12.27 1.76
N VAL A 94 4.34 12.19 0.44
CA VAL A 94 4.24 10.91 -0.24
C VAL A 94 5.63 10.38 -0.55
N GLN A 95 5.94 9.22 0.01
CA GLN A 95 7.21 8.53 -0.22
C GLN A 95 6.99 7.45 -1.29
N ILE A 96 7.77 7.51 -2.36
CA ILE A 96 7.79 6.50 -3.41
C ILE A 96 9.04 5.65 -3.22
N ASP A 97 8.82 4.36 -3.07
CA ASP A 97 9.86 3.36 -3.09
C ASP A 97 9.35 2.18 -3.91
N SER A 98 10.18 1.69 -4.83
CA SER A 98 9.94 0.42 -5.50
C SER A 98 10.64 -0.67 -4.70
N THR A 99 10.00 -1.83 -4.59
CA THR A 99 10.70 -3.01 -4.11
C THR A 99 10.54 -4.11 -5.14
N ILE A 100 11.67 -4.55 -5.71
CA ILE A 100 11.70 -5.73 -6.56
C ILE A 100 11.70 -6.95 -5.64
N VAL A 101 10.51 -7.41 -5.32
CA VAL A 101 10.29 -8.83 -5.04
C VAL A 101 9.58 -9.35 -6.29
N ARG A 102 9.59 -10.65 -6.59
CA ARG A 102 8.58 -11.18 -7.52
C ARG A 102 7.20 -10.88 -6.88
N ALA A 103 6.60 -9.73 -7.24
CA ALA A 103 5.50 -8.96 -6.63
C ALA A 103 5.67 -8.58 -5.14
N HIS A 104 5.90 -7.29 -4.78
CA HIS A 104 5.67 -6.69 -3.44
C HIS A 104 5.44 -5.18 -3.44
N GLN A 105 4.55 -4.68 -2.57
CA GLN A 105 4.04 -3.29 -2.51
C GLN A 105 3.55 -2.93 -1.10
N HIS A 106 3.56 -1.64 -0.70
CA HIS A 106 3.47 -1.29 0.72
C HIS A 106 2.76 0.02 1.10
N ALA A 107 2.06 -0.04 2.26
CA ALA A 107 1.57 0.89 3.32
C ALA A 107 0.99 2.32 3.11
N ALA A 108 -0.16 2.62 3.77
CA ALA A 108 -0.95 3.87 3.64
C ALA A 108 -1.15 4.28 2.17
N SER A 109 -1.35 3.28 1.33
CA SER A 109 -0.73 3.34 0.03
C SER A 109 -1.70 3.06 -1.05
N THR A 110 -1.59 3.93 -2.01
CA THR A 110 -1.83 3.55 -3.37
C THR A 110 -0.78 2.51 -3.79
N ILE A 111 -1.28 1.42 -4.34
CA ILE A 111 -0.52 0.21 -4.65
C ILE A 111 -0.70 -0.05 -6.15
N LEU A 112 0.40 -0.17 -6.91
CA LEU A 112 0.38 -0.46 -8.36
C LEU A 112 1.17 -1.73 -8.71
N ILE A 113 0.49 -2.85 -9.01
CA ILE A 113 1.16 -4.12 -9.29
C ILE A 113 1.60 -4.09 -10.75
N THR A 114 2.87 -4.37 -10.99
CA THR A 114 3.43 -4.36 -12.33
C THR A 114 4.06 -5.72 -12.65
N PRO A 115 4.14 -6.10 -13.94
CA PRO A 115 5.01 -7.20 -14.37
C PRO A 115 6.47 -6.87 -14.03
N GLY A 116 7.27 -7.88 -13.69
CA GLY A 116 8.63 -7.72 -13.17
C GLY A 116 9.68 -7.12 -14.14
N GLN A 117 9.28 -6.66 -15.32
CA GLN A 117 10.13 -6.08 -16.37
C GLN A 117 9.61 -4.68 -16.76
N ARG A 118 9.28 -3.86 -15.75
CA ARG A 118 8.84 -2.47 -15.94
C ARG A 118 9.73 -1.55 -15.14
N HIS A 119 10.18 -0.47 -15.78
CA HIS A 119 11.03 0.52 -15.14
C HIS A 119 10.18 1.37 -14.17
N ASP A 120 10.67 1.56 -12.96
CA ASP A 120 9.94 2.25 -11.88
C ASP A 120 9.46 3.66 -12.25
N ASN A 121 10.29 4.45 -12.93
CA ASN A 121 9.92 5.76 -13.51
C ASN A 121 8.66 5.74 -14.38
N VAL A 122 8.38 4.64 -15.09
CA VAL A 122 7.16 4.50 -15.93
C VAL A 122 5.93 4.26 -15.05
N CYS A 123 6.13 3.63 -13.89
CA CYS A 123 5.06 3.26 -12.98
C CYS A 123 4.74 4.34 -11.95
N ALA A 124 5.66 5.28 -11.70
CA ALA A 124 5.47 6.32 -10.71
C ALA A 124 4.33 7.32 -11.01
N PRO A 125 4.14 7.83 -12.25
CA PRO A 125 3.00 8.70 -12.53
C PRO A 125 1.63 8.00 -12.35
N PRO A 126 1.40 6.79 -12.92
CA PRO A 126 0.15 6.06 -12.67
C PRO A 126 -0.07 5.70 -11.19
N LEU A 127 1.00 5.51 -10.43
CA LEU A 127 0.93 5.30 -8.98
C LEU A 127 0.44 6.57 -8.27
N LEU A 128 0.98 7.73 -8.60
CA LEU A 128 0.57 9.01 -8.00
C LEU A 128 -0.87 9.38 -8.36
N GLU A 129 -1.31 9.10 -9.59
CA GLU A 129 -2.69 9.37 -10.04
C GLU A 129 -3.75 8.53 -9.31
N ARG A 130 -3.36 7.37 -8.78
CA ARG A 130 -4.24 6.51 -7.99
C ARG A 130 -4.34 6.96 -6.53
N ILE A 131 -3.62 8.01 -6.11
CA ILE A 131 -3.76 8.57 -4.75
C ILE A 131 -5.13 9.20 -4.63
N ARG A 132 -5.92 8.68 -3.70
CA ARG A 132 -7.28 9.15 -3.44
C ARG A 132 -7.66 8.86 -2.01
N VAL A 133 -7.60 9.89 -1.17
CA VAL A 133 -8.06 9.83 0.22
C VAL A 133 -9.44 10.48 0.28
N PRO A 134 -10.52 9.72 0.55
CA PRO A 134 -11.84 10.30 0.72
C PRO A 134 -11.89 11.15 1.99
N ARG A 135 -12.76 12.16 2.01
CA ARG A 135 -13.07 12.93 3.22
C ARG A 135 -14.22 12.25 3.95
N THR A 136 -14.23 12.35 5.27
CA THR A 136 -15.33 11.89 6.13
C THR A 136 -16.58 12.77 5.99
N GLY A 137 -16.39 14.07 5.72
CA GLY A 137 -17.45 15.05 5.44
C GLY A 137 -17.65 15.37 3.95
N LEU A 138 -18.37 16.45 3.67
CA LEU A 138 -18.59 16.97 2.31
C LEU A 138 -17.29 17.46 1.68
N GLY A 139 -17.02 17.05 0.44
CA GLY A 139 -15.87 17.54 -0.31
C GLY A 139 -15.34 16.55 -1.33
N ARG A 140 -14.45 17.02 -2.21
CA ARG A 140 -13.73 16.13 -3.14
C ARG A 140 -12.63 15.40 -2.39
N PRO A 141 -12.37 14.12 -2.71
CA PRO A 141 -11.21 13.39 -2.19
C PRO A 141 -9.92 14.18 -2.43
N ARG A 142 -8.99 14.10 -1.48
CA ARG A 142 -7.67 14.69 -1.67
C ARG A 142 -6.82 13.69 -2.47
N CYS A 143 -6.26 14.15 -3.58
CA CYS A 143 -5.52 13.31 -4.53
C CYS A 143 -4.09 13.80 -4.78
N ARG A 144 -3.81 15.08 -4.52
CA ARG A 144 -2.52 15.71 -4.83
C ARG A 144 -1.60 15.70 -3.59
N PRO A 145 -0.40 15.11 -3.68
CA PRO A 145 0.62 15.23 -2.63
C PRO A 145 1.14 16.66 -2.50
N ASP A 146 1.52 17.06 -1.29
CA ASP A 146 2.21 18.33 -1.08
C ASP A 146 3.68 18.21 -1.52
N ARG A 147 4.31 17.08 -1.18
CA ARG A 147 5.67 16.75 -1.61
C ARG A 147 5.86 15.25 -1.83
N VAL A 148 6.61 14.92 -2.87
CA VAL A 148 7.02 13.56 -3.22
C VAL A 148 8.49 13.34 -2.87
N ILE A 149 8.78 12.34 -2.04
CA ILE A 149 10.13 11.91 -1.69
C ILE A 149 10.40 10.59 -2.41
N ALA A 150 11.46 10.51 -3.21
CA ALA A 150 11.80 9.28 -3.92
C ALA A 150 13.31 9.06 -3.97
N ASP A 151 13.72 7.83 -4.22
CA ASP A 151 15.14 7.47 -4.31
C ASP A 151 15.80 7.99 -5.61
N THR A 152 17.11 7.79 -5.70
CA THR A 152 17.90 8.23 -6.84
C THR A 152 17.51 7.51 -8.15
N ALA A 153 16.85 6.34 -8.12
CA ALA A 153 16.37 5.67 -9.32
C ALA A 153 15.27 6.48 -10.03
N TYR A 154 14.54 7.32 -9.28
CA TYR A 154 13.52 8.24 -9.78
C TYR A 154 14.07 9.58 -10.28
N SER A 155 15.38 9.76 -10.43
CA SER A 155 15.98 11.05 -10.82
C SER A 155 15.75 11.47 -12.29
N SER A 156 14.93 10.74 -13.06
CA SER A 156 14.77 10.95 -14.50
C SER A 156 14.20 12.34 -14.83
N ARG A 157 14.69 12.94 -15.93
CA ARG A 157 14.22 14.27 -16.37
C ARG A 157 12.71 14.29 -16.65
N GLY A 158 12.19 13.22 -17.26
CA GLY A 158 10.77 13.07 -17.54
C GLY A 158 9.92 13.02 -16.27
N PHE A 159 10.33 12.25 -15.26
CA PHE A 159 9.60 12.16 -14.00
C PHE A 159 9.67 13.48 -13.20
N ARG A 160 10.81 14.17 -13.19
CA ARG A 160 10.91 15.50 -12.57
C ARG A 160 10.04 16.54 -13.27
N ALA A 161 9.92 16.49 -14.60
CA ALA A 161 9.02 17.35 -15.35
C ALA A 161 7.54 17.08 -15.00
N TYR A 162 7.16 15.80 -14.87
CA TYR A 162 5.83 15.42 -14.37
C TYR A 162 5.59 15.98 -12.96
N LEU A 163 6.54 15.82 -12.03
CA LEU A 163 6.42 16.31 -10.67
C LEU A 163 6.34 17.84 -10.61
N ALA A 164 7.07 18.57 -11.46
CA ALA A 164 6.97 20.03 -11.51
C ALA A 164 5.53 20.53 -11.74
N ALA A 165 4.69 19.77 -12.46
CA ALA A 165 3.27 20.06 -12.61
C ALA A 165 2.39 19.47 -11.48
N ALA A 166 2.84 18.41 -10.81
CA ALA A 166 2.03 17.58 -9.92
C ALA A 166 2.28 17.76 -8.41
N ALA A 167 3.51 18.02 -7.95
CA ALA A 167 3.86 18.19 -6.53
C ALA A 167 5.30 18.73 -6.35
N SER A 168 5.60 19.34 -5.20
CA SER A 168 7.02 19.53 -4.83
C SER A 168 7.72 18.18 -4.72
N HIS A 169 9.05 18.12 -4.89
CA HIS A 169 9.74 16.84 -4.82
C HIS A 169 11.13 16.92 -4.19
N THR A 170 11.56 15.81 -3.59
CA THR A 170 12.88 15.64 -2.99
C THR A 170 13.45 14.31 -3.46
N ILE A 171 14.26 14.40 -4.51
CA ILE A 171 14.85 13.25 -5.19
C ILE A 171 16.34 13.56 -5.38
N PRO A 172 17.27 12.71 -4.93
CA PRO A 172 18.69 12.91 -5.18
C PRO A 172 19.02 12.84 -6.69
N GLU A 173 20.07 13.54 -7.11
CA GLU A 173 20.63 13.42 -8.46
C GLU A 173 21.59 12.22 -8.53
N LYS A 174 21.53 11.40 -9.60
CA LYS A 174 22.49 10.30 -9.76
C LYS A 174 23.91 10.83 -9.99
N THR A 175 24.91 10.08 -9.54
CA THR A 175 26.32 10.50 -9.64
C THR A 175 26.79 10.71 -11.08
N ASP A 176 26.32 9.91 -12.03
CA ASP A 176 26.58 10.09 -13.47
C ASP A 176 25.94 11.37 -14.02
N GLN A 177 24.70 11.68 -13.63
CA GLN A 177 24.01 12.92 -13.98
C GLN A 177 24.74 14.14 -13.43
N GLN A 178 25.21 14.08 -12.17
CA GLN A 178 26.05 15.12 -11.56
C GLN A 178 27.34 15.33 -12.36
N ARG A 179 28.07 14.25 -12.70
CA ARG A 179 29.30 14.32 -13.50
C ARG A 179 29.04 14.90 -14.89
N HIS A 180 27.96 14.49 -15.56
CA HIS A 180 27.59 15.02 -16.86
C HIS A 180 27.29 16.52 -16.77
N ARG A 181 26.53 16.94 -15.74
CA ARG A 181 26.20 18.34 -15.51
C ARG A 181 27.45 19.19 -15.31
N LEU A 182 28.35 18.74 -14.44
CA LEU A 182 29.63 19.41 -14.18
C LEU A 182 30.52 19.44 -15.43
N GLY A 183 30.57 18.35 -16.20
CA GLY A 183 31.34 18.27 -17.45
C GLY A 183 30.84 19.22 -18.55
N ARG A 184 29.59 19.69 -18.49
CA ARG A 184 29.07 20.72 -19.40
C ARG A 184 29.40 22.16 -18.95
N GLY A 185 30.05 22.34 -17.81
CA GLY A 185 30.40 23.67 -17.27
C GLY A 185 29.18 24.59 -17.18
N ARG A 186 29.29 25.80 -17.75
CA ARG A 186 28.21 26.80 -17.78
C ARG A 186 26.91 26.31 -18.44
N HIS A 187 27.00 25.34 -19.36
CA HIS A 187 25.84 24.77 -20.07
C HIS A 187 25.18 23.61 -19.31
N GLY A 188 25.72 23.22 -18.14
CA GLY A 188 25.17 22.14 -17.32
C GLY A 188 23.91 22.53 -16.55
N GLY A 189 23.74 23.80 -16.21
CA GLY A 189 22.63 24.29 -15.40
C GLY A 189 22.78 24.00 -13.89
N ARG A 190 21.79 24.47 -13.13
CA ARG A 190 21.76 24.40 -11.66
C ARG A 190 21.48 22.95 -11.19
N PRO A 191 22.09 22.49 -10.07
CA PRO A 191 21.67 21.23 -9.45
C PRO A 191 20.18 21.23 -9.09
N PRO A 192 19.49 20.08 -9.14
CA PRO A 192 18.14 19.96 -8.62
C PRO A 192 18.07 20.36 -7.13
N GLU A 193 16.96 20.96 -6.72
CA GLU A 193 16.69 21.24 -5.31
C GLU A 193 16.63 19.93 -4.52
N PHE A 194 17.37 19.86 -3.41
CA PHE A 194 17.44 18.69 -2.54
C PHE A 194 17.50 19.10 -1.08
N ASP A 195 16.45 18.76 -0.33
CA ASP A 195 16.40 18.93 1.11
C ASP A 195 16.76 17.60 1.81
N ARG A 196 17.89 17.62 2.53
CA ARG A 196 18.41 16.45 3.24
C ARG A 196 17.58 16.09 4.46
N GLU A 197 16.96 17.07 5.13
CA GLU A 197 16.13 16.82 6.31
C GLU A 197 14.83 16.13 5.93
N THR A 198 14.13 16.65 4.91
CA THR A 198 12.98 15.98 4.32
C THR A 198 13.35 14.59 3.80
N TYR A 199 14.49 14.42 3.13
CA TYR A 199 14.92 13.11 2.63
C TYR A 199 15.14 12.07 3.74
N ARG A 200 15.60 12.46 4.94
CA ARG A 200 15.75 11.54 6.08
C ARG A 200 14.43 10.92 6.52
N ARG A 201 13.29 11.59 6.26
CA ARG A 201 11.96 11.06 6.59
C ARG A 201 11.62 9.81 5.77
N ARG A 202 12.35 9.49 4.69
CA ARG A 202 12.18 8.26 3.90
C ARG A 202 12.27 6.97 4.73
N ASN A 203 12.95 6.99 5.88
CA ASN A 203 12.99 5.84 6.79
C ASN A 203 11.58 5.37 7.22
N THR A 204 10.58 6.26 7.20
CA THR A 204 9.18 5.89 7.49
C THR A 204 8.66 4.86 6.50
N VAL A 205 8.85 5.07 5.18
CA VAL A 205 8.43 4.08 4.19
C VAL A 205 9.19 2.77 4.38
N GLU A 206 10.51 2.81 4.58
CA GLU A 206 11.35 1.62 4.78
C GLU A 206 10.89 0.78 5.98
N ARG A 207 10.58 1.42 7.12
CA ARG A 207 10.00 0.75 8.29
C ARG A 207 8.65 0.12 7.97
N CYS A 208 7.84 0.79 7.16
CA CYS A 208 6.57 0.25 6.71
C CYS A 208 6.74 -0.95 5.78
N PHE A 209 7.75 -0.90 4.90
CA PHE A 209 8.19 -2.04 4.10
C PHE A 209 8.53 -3.23 4.99
N ASN A 210 9.34 -3.00 6.03
CA ASN A 210 9.76 -4.03 6.97
C ASN A 210 8.58 -4.62 7.76
N ARG A 211 7.63 -3.80 8.23
CA ARG A 211 6.44 -4.27 8.95
C ARG A 211 5.56 -5.19 8.11
N LEU A 212 5.34 -4.83 6.85
CA LEU A 212 4.55 -5.63 5.92
C LEU A 212 5.27 -6.92 5.48
N LYS A 213 6.61 -6.91 5.38
CA LYS A 213 7.40 -8.14 5.19
C LYS A 213 7.24 -9.12 6.37
N GLY A 214 6.87 -8.63 7.55
CA GLY A 214 6.47 -9.46 8.69
C GLY A 214 5.21 -10.30 8.45
N PHE A 215 4.41 -9.99 7.41
CA PHE A 215 3.35 -10.86 6.93
C PHE A 215 3.94 -11.86 5.93
N CYS A 216 4.32 -13.05 6.42
CA CYS A 216 5.01 -14.07 5.63
C CYS A 216 4.26 -14.46 4.35
N GLY A 217 2.92 -14.39 4.34
CA GLY A 217 2.11 -14.70 3.17
C GLY A 217 2.17 -13.66 2.06
N LEU A 218 2.55 -12.43 2.39
CA LEU A 218 2.95 -11.46 1.39
C LEU A 218 4.34 -11.84 0.87
N ALA A 219 5.31 -12.05 1.78
CA ALA A 219 6.69 -12.40 1.46
C ALA A 219 6.82 -13.56 0.46
N THR A 220 6.06 -14.64 0.68
CA THR A 220 6.12 -15.87 -0.12
C THR A 220 5.20 -15.89 -1.34
N ARG A 221 4.23 -14.98 -1.43
CA ARG A 221 3.35 -14.77 -2.60
C ARG A 221 2.65 -16.03 -3.15
N TYR A 222 1.97 -16.80 -2.30
CA TYR A 222 1.14 -17.95 -2.75
C TYR A 222 -0.18 -17.56 -3.48
N ASN A 223 -0.38 -16.29 -3.81
CA ASN A 223 -1.60 -15.82 -4.47
C ASN A 223 -1.52 -16.04 -5.99
N LYS A 224 -2.53 -16.72 -6.54
CA LYS A 224 -2.58 -17.06 -7.98
C LYS A 224 -2.85 -15.86 -8.90
N THR A 225 -3.48 -14.80 -8.39
CA THR A 225 -3.91 -13.64 -9.20
C THR A 225 -3.38 -12.33 -8.61
N ALA A 226 -3.18 -11.33 -9.47
CA ALA A 226 -2.79 -9.98 -9.04
C ALA A 226 -3.84 -9.38 -8.09
N VAL A 227 -5.14 -9.53 -8.42
CA VAL A 227 -6.25 -9.03 -7.58
C VAL A 227 -6.22 -9.60 -6.16
N SER A 228 -6.02 -10.91 -6.02
CA SER A 228 -5.93 -11.54 -4.69
C SER A 228 -4.67 -11.11 -3.93
N TYR A 229 -3.57 -10.85 -4.65
CA TYR A 229 -2.35 -10.33 -4.05
C TYR A 229 -2.55 -8.88 -3.57
N GLU A 230 -3.11 -8.02 -4.41
CA GLU A 230 -3.46 -6.64 -4.09
C GLU A 230 -4.37 -6.57 -2.86
N ALA A 231 -5.41 -7.40 -2.81
CA ALA A 231 -6.30 -7.48 -1.66
C ALA A 231 -5.58 -7.93 -0.38
N ALA A 232 -4.63 -8.86 -0.48
CA ALA A 232 -3.85 -9.32 0.67
C ALA A 232 -2.93 -8.21 1.21
N VAL A 233 -2.25 -7.49 0.32
CA VAL A 233 -1.40 -6.34 0.70
C VAL A 233 -2.27 -5.23 1.29
N THR A 234 -3.39 -4.91 0.66
CA THR A 234 -4.33 -3.88 1.11
C THR A 234 -4.88 -4.21 2.50
N LEU A 235 -5.28 -5.47 2.74
CA LEU A 235 -5.72 -5.93 4.05
C LEU A 235 -4.59 -5.83 5.10
N ALA A 236 -3.36 -6.22 4.76
CA ALA A 236 -2.24 -6.08 5.68
C ALA A 236 -1.92 -4.61 6.00
N SER A 237 -1.99 -3.71 5.01
CA SER A 237 -1.85 -2.26 5.20
C SER A 237 -2.93 -1.73 6.14
N PHE A 238 -4.20 -2.12 5.95
CA PHE A 238 -5.29 -1.77 6.86
C PHE A 238 -4.98 -2.23 8.30
N LEU A 239 -4.53 -3.46 8.49
CA LEU A 239 -4.21 -3.99 9.83
C LEU A 239 -3.01 -3.32 10.50
N LEU A 240 -2.08 -2.75 9.73
CA LEU A 240 -1.00 -1.95 10.30
C LEU A 240 -1.51 -0.60 10.78
N TRP A 241 -2.44 0.00 10.03
CA TRP A 241 -3.09 1.26 10.40
C TRP A 241 -4.00 1.11 11.60
N ALA A 242 -4.84 0.08 11.64
CA ALA A 242 -5.76 -0.20 12.74
C ALA A 242 -5.07 -0.52 14.08
N ARG A 243 -3.73 -0.46 14.13
CA ARG A 243 -2.93 -0.58 15.35
C ARG A 243 -2.24 0.72 15.74
N SER A 244 -2.22 1.70 14.85
CA SER A 244 -1.57 2.99 15.03
C SER A 244 -2.56 4.13 15.29
N VAL A 245 -3.81 3.96 14.87
CA VAL A 245 -4.97 4.76 15.31
C VAL A 245 -5.65 4.05 16.48
#